data_AF-W6AX19-F1
#
_entry.id   AF-W6AX19-F1
#
_cell.length_a   1.000
_cell.length_b   1.000
_cell.length_c   1.000
_cell.angle_alpha   90.00
_cell.angle_beta   90.00
_cell.angle_gamma   90.00
#
_symmetry.space_group_name_H-M   'P 1'
#
loop_
_entity.id
_entity.type
_entity.pdbx_description
1 polymer ?
#
loop_
_entity_poly.entity_id
_entity_poly.type
_entity_poly.pdbx_seq_one_letter_code
_entity_poly.pdbx_strand_id
1 'polypeptide(L)'
;MKKPLLQIALYTLTLQEALDNLALVGLDVDIIEIGTILLCAEEINAIKTIKKHYPNKIILADGKIDDAGKILGWMLLAAGADIITVICCADLATIAGVVEISKEYHKEMQIELTGVWTFEQAKKWKALGVEKVVYHRARDVQAAGAKWTTEDSKNWTAN
;
A
#
# COMPACT_ATOMS: atom_id res chain seq x y z
N MET A 1 -15.63 4.45 -18.39
CA MET A 1 -14.86 4.28 -17.14
C MET A 1 -13.46 3.78 -17.50
N LYS A 2 -12.42 4.22 -16.78
CA LYS A 2 -11.08 3.63 -16.94
C LYS A 2 -11.09 2.20 -16.40
N LYS A 3 -10.31 1.30 -17.01
CA LYS A 3 -10.15 -0.08 -16.51
C LYS A 3 -9.39 -0.07 -15.17
N PRO A 4 -9.68 -0.99 -14.24
CA PRO A 4 -8.85 -1.20 -13.05
C PRO A 4 -7.41 -1.53 -13.45
N LEU A 5 -6.45 -1.05 -12.66
CA LEU A 5 -5.04 -1.41 -12.79
C LEU A 5 -4.78 -2.80 -12.21
N LEU A 6 -3.77 -3.49 -12.72
CA LEU A 6 -3.29 -4.76 -12.21
C LEU A 6 -2.06 -4.54 -11.30
N GLN A 7 -2.12 -5.05 -10.07
CA GLN A 7 -1.06 -4.94 -9.08
C GLN A 7 -0.55 -6.33 -8.67
N ILE A 8 0.78 -6.49 -8.61
CA ILE A 8 1.42 -7.64 -7.95
C ILE A 8 1.96 -7.19 -6.59
N ALA A 9 1.70 -7.98 -5.55
CA ALA A 9 2.26 -7.79 -4.22
C ALA A 9 3.35 -8.82 -3.93
N LEU A 10 4.56 -8.33 -3.66
CA LEU A 10 5.74 -9.15 -3.40
C LEU A 10 5.88 -9.39 -1.90
N TYR A 11 5.30 -10.49 -1.42
CA TYR A 11 5.41 -10.97 -0.04
C TYR A 11 6.47 -12.06 0.10
N THR A 12 7.63 -11.86 -0.53
CA THR A 12 8.78 -12.78 -0.50
C THR A 12 9.72 -12.44 0.65
N LEU A 13 10.55 -13.39 1.07
CA LEU A 13 11.54 -13.18 2.14
C LEU A 13 12.87 -12.62 1.63
N THR A 14 13.11 -12.69 0.32
CA THR A 14 14.35 -12.19 -0.28
C THR A 14 14.07 -11.36 -1.51
N LEU A 15 14.99 -10.44 -1.81
CA LEU A 15 14.96 -9.64 -3.02
C LEU A 15 15.14 -10.48 -4.29
N GLN A 16 15.92 -11.56 -4.22
CA GLN A 16 16.11 -12.44 -5.38
C GLN A 16 14.79 -13.12 -5.78
N GLU A 17 14.06 -13.68 -4.82
CA GLU A 17 12.76 -14.29 -5.08
C GLU A 17 11.74 -13.26 -5.61
N ALA A 18 11.80 -12.03 -5.10
CA ALA A 18 10.98 -10.92 -5.60
C ALA A 18 11.28 -10.64 -7.08
N LEU A 19 12.57 -10.58 -7.46
CA LEU A 19 13.02 -10.33 -8.82
C LEU A 19 12.69 -11.51 -9.76
N ASP A 20 12.78 -12.74 -9.29
CA ASP A 20 12.41 -13.93 -10.05
C ASP A 20 10.90 -13.91 -10.39
N ASN A 21 10.05 -13.54 -9.42
CA ASN A 21 8.62 -13.34 -9.67
C ASN A 21 8.37 -12.22 -10.68
N LEU A 22 9.07 -11.08 -10.56
CA LEU A 22 8.92 -9.96 -11.48
C LEU A 22 9.45 -10.28 -12.88
N ALA A 23 10.43 -11.16 -13.04
CA ALA A 23 10.89 -11.59 -14.36
C ALA A 23 9.79 -12.30 -15.16
N LEU A 24 8.82 -12.92 -14.47
CA LEU A 24 7.70 -13.62 -15.09
C LEU A 24 6.54 -12.69 -15.48
N VAL A 25 6.23 -11.68 -14.66
CA VAL A 25 4.98 -10.90 -14.81
C VAL A 25 5.16 -9.38 -14.71
N GLY A 26 6.36 -8.90 -14.39
CA GLY A 26 6.62 -7.49 -14.09
C GLY A 26 6.28 -6.54 -15.24
N LEU A 27 6.35 -7.01 -16.48
CA LEU A 27 5.97 -6.23 -17.66
C LEU A 27 4.45 -6.13 -17.85
N ASP A 28 3.69 -7.11 -17.37
CA ASP A 28 2.24 -7.22 -17.58
C ASP A 28 1.40 -6.55 -16.49
N VAL A 29 2.01 -6.19 -15.37
CA VAL A 29 1.38 -5.46 -14.25
C VAL A 29 1.59 -3.95 -14.36
N ASP A 30 0.67 -3.18 -13.81
CA ASP A 30 0.77 -1.72 -13.75
C ASP A 30 1.52 -1.25 -12.50
N ILE A 31 1.28 -1.93 -11.36
CA ILE A 31 1.82 -1.59 -10.05
C ILE A 31 2.60 -2.78 -9.48
N ILE A 32 3.80 -2.49 -8.98
CA ILE A 32 4.62 -3.44 -8.21
C ILE A 32 4.62 -2.99 -6.75
N GLU A 33 3.99 -3.78 -5.88
CA GLU A 33 3.99 -3.56 -4.44
C GLU A 33 5.16 -4.31 -3.79
N ILE A 34 5.98 -3.57 -3.06
CA ILE A 34 6.92 -4.11 -2.08
C ILE A 34 6.09 -4.40 -0.82
N GLY A 35 5.64 -5.64 -0.69
CA GLY A 35 4.77 -6.06 0.40
C GLY A 35 5.47 -5.94 1.76
N THR A 36 4.69 -5.82 2.84
CA THR A 36 5.25 -5.65 4.20
C THR A 36 6.32 -6.69 4.56
N ILE A 37 6.16 -7.96 4.15
CA ILE A 37 7.15 -9.02 4.43
C ILE A 37 8.51 -8.71 3.77
N LEU A 38 8.50 -8.30 2.49
CA LEU A 38 9.72 -7.97 1.77
C LEU A 38 10.35 -6.68 2.32
N LEU A 39 9.54 -5.67 2.68
CA LEU A 39 10.03 -4.47 3.36
C LEU A 39 10.68 -4.78 4.71
N CYS A 40 10.14 -5.73 5.48
CA CYS A 40 10.76 -6.14 6.74
C CYS A 40 12.07 -6.92 6.52
N ALA A 41 12.17 -7.72 5.46
CA ALA A 41 13.32 -8.58 5.22
C ALA A 41 14.50 -7.83 4.56
N GLU A 42 14.21 -6.91 3.63
CA GLU A 42 15.19 -6.26 2.75
C GLU A 42 15.19 -4.73 2.90
N GLU A 43 14.35 -4.20 3.79
CA GLU A 43 14.26 -2.78 4.13
C GLU A 43 14.02 -1.90 2.89
N ILE A 44 14.48 -0.65 2.95
CA ILE A 44 14.38 0.32 1.85
C ILE A 44 15.19 -0.11 0.61
N ASN A 45 16.08 -1.10 0.72
CA ASN A 45 16.89 -1.56 -0.40
C ASN A 45 16.05 -2.27 -1.47
N ALA A 46 14.98 -2.96 -1.06
CA ALA A 46 14.03 -3.57 -2.00
C ALA A 46 13.38 -2.53 -2.92
N ILE A 47 12.92 -1.40 -2.36
CA ILE A 47 12.32 -0.29 -3.12
C ILE A 47 13.32 0.25 -4.15
N LYS A 48 14.53 0.60 -3.71
CA LYS A 48 15.57 1.17 -4.56
C LYS A 48 15.94 0.23 -5.72
N THR A 49 16.11 -1.05 -5.41
CA THR A 49 16.52 -2.05 -6.40
C THR A 49 15.42 -2.29 -7.42
N ILE A 50 14.18 -2.48 -6.97
CA ILE A 50 13.05 -2.75 -7.87
C ILE A 50 12.75 -1.51 -8.72
N LYS A 51 12.78 -0.29 -8.15
CA LYS A 51 12.62 0.94 -8.95
C LYS A 51 13.69 1.09 -10.03
N LYS A 52 14.94 0.69 -9.75
CA LYS A 52 16.02 0.70 -10.74
C LYS A 52 15.78 -0.27 -11.90
N HIS A 53 15.24 -1.46 -11.63
CA HIS A 53 14.95 -2.46 -12.67
C HIS A 53 13.66 -2.15 -13.44
N TYR A 54 12.68 -1.52 -12.78
CA TYR A 54 11.37 -1.20 -13.32
C TYR A 54 11.06 0.31 -13.23
N PRO A 55 11.86 1.18 -13.87
CA PRO A 55 11.77 2.63 -13.68
C PRO A 55 10.43 3.23 -14.12
N ASN A 56 9.77 2.58 -15.08
CA ASN A 56 8.49 3.02 -15.65
C ASN A 56 7.26 2.44 -14.93
N LYS A 57 7.46 1.56 -13.94
CA LYS A 57 6.36 0.98 -13.16
C LYS A 57 6.05 1.86 -11.95
N ILE A 58 4.79 1.84 -11.53
CA ILE A 58 4.37 2.44 -10.27
C ILE A 58 4.85 1.50 -9.16
N ILE A 59 5.64 2.04 -8.23
CA ILE A 59 6.12 1.28 -7.08
C ILE A 59 5.29 1.65 -5.85
N LEU A 60 4.62 0.66 -5.26
CA LEU A 60 3.94 0.82 -3.98
C LEU A 60 4.80 0.23 -2.87
N ALA A 61 5.05 0.97 -1.79
CA ALA A 61 5.68 0.44 -0.59
C ALA A 61 4.62 0.22 0.49
N ASP A 62 4.33 -1.04 0.80
CA ASP A 62 3.31 -1.43 1.76
C ASP A 62 3.84 -1.38 3.20
N GLY A 63 4.19 -0.16 3.62
CA GLY A 63 4.82 0.11 4.90
C GLY A 63 3.89 -0.03 6.11
N LYS A 64 2.56 -0.01 5.90
CA LYS A 64 1.55 -0.02 6.98
C LYS A 64 1.92 0.91 8.12
N ILE A 65 2.31 2.15 7.77
CA ILE A 65 2.79 3.15 8.72
C ILE A 65 1.75 3.33 9.83
N ASP A 66 2.17 3.17 11.08
CA ASP A 66 1.31 3.30 12.26
C ASP A 66 1.64 4.56 13.09
N ASP A 67 2.93 4.94 13.11
CA ASP A 67 3.44 6.14 13.78
C ASP A 67 4.59 6.77 12.96
N ALA A 68 5.09 7.93 13.39
CA ALA A 68 6.18 8.67 12.76
C ALA A 68 5.91 8.99 11.27
N GLY A 69 4.66 9.34 10.95
CA GLY A 69 4.12 9.42 9.59
C GLY A 69 5.00 10.17 8.58
N LYS A 70 5.47 11.37 8.94
CA LYS A 70 6.36 12.15 8.07
C LYS A 70 7.70 11.47 7.81
N ILE A 71 8.31 10.90 8.85
CA ILE A 71 9.65 10.30 8.78
C ILE A 71 9.59 9.01 7.96
N LEU A 72 8.68 8.09 8.31
CA LEU A 72 8.55 6.82 7.60
C LEU A 72 8.05 7.04 6.17
N GLY A 73 7.09 7.96 5.96
CA GLY A 73 6.64 8.33 4.62
C GLY A 73 7.77 8.89 3.77
N TRP A 74 8.57 9.83 4.32
CA TRP A 74 9.77 10.35 3.66
C TRP A 74 10.76 9.25 3.28
N MET A 75 11.07 8.32 4.20
CA MET A 75 12.03 7.24 3.95
C MET A 75 11.62 6.38 2.73
N LEU A 76 10.35 6.02 2.64
CA LEU A 76 9.83 5.18 1.56
C LEU A 76 9.76 5.96 0.23
N LEU A 77 9.27 7.20 0.25
CA LEU A 77 9.16 8.05 -0.94
C LEU A 77 10.54 8.44 -1.49
N ALA A 78 11.48 8.81 -0.62
CA ALA A 78 12.86 9.11 -1.00
C ALA A 78 13.61 7.88 -1.53
N ALA A 79 13.21 6.67 -1.13
CA ALA A 79 13.75 5.42 -1.69
C ALA A 79 13.22 5.11 -3.10
N GLY A 80 12.21 5.83 -3.59
CA GLY A 80 11.67 5.71 -4.93
C GLY A 80 10.25 5.12 -5.01
N ALA A 81 9.54 4.98 -3.89
CA ALA A 81 8.13 4.62 -3.91
C ALA A 81 7.28 5.74 -4.55
N ASP A 82 6.27 5.33 -5.31
CA ASP A 82 5.25 6.21 -5.89
C ASP A 82 3.98 6.27 -5.04
N ILE A 83 3.72 5.19 -4.29
CA ILE A 83 2.58 5.05 -3.38
C ILE A 83 3.08 4.44 -2.06
N ILE A 84 2.57 4.91 -0.92
CA ILE A 84 2.88 4.37 0.42
C ILE A 84 1.60 4.03 1.19
N THR A 85 1.65 3.05 2.10
CA THR A 85 0.47 2.65 2.89
C THR A 85 0.57 3.03 4.37
N VAL A 86 -0.58 3.35 4.96
CA VAL A 86 -0.77 3.68 6.39
C VAL A 86 -1.84 2.74 6.94
N ILE A 87 -1.63 2.12 8.10
CA ILE A 87 -2.62 1.19 8.67
C ILE A 87 -3.83 1.96 9.24
N CYS A 88 -5.04 1.40 9.14
CA CYS A 88 -6.27 2.10 9.54
C CYS A 88 -6.37 2.48 11.02
N CYS A 89 -5.56 1.87 11.90
CA CYS A 89 -5.52 2.20 13.33
C CYS A 89 -4.59 3.37 13.67
N ALA A 90 -3.79 3.86 12.72
CA ALA A 90 -2.87 4.97 12.93
C ALA A 90 -3.59 6.22 13.42
N ASP A 91 -2.92 7.01 14.27
CA ASP A 91 -3.48 8.28 14.76
C ASP A 91 -3.73 9.27 13.59
N LEU A 92 -4.73 10.13 13.73
CA LEU A 92 -5.05 11.14 12.72
C LEU A 92 -3.86 12.08 12.46
N ALA A 93 -3.05 12.38 13.46
CA ALA A 93 -1.83 13.17 13.31
C ALA A 93 -0.79 12.44 12.45
N THR A 94 -0.64 11.12 12.63
CA THR A 94 0.21 10.27 11.77
C THR A 94 -0.29 10.31 10.34
N ILE A 95 -1.59 10.06 10.12
CA ILE A 95 -2.20 10.07 8.78
C ILE A 95 -2.03 11.45 8.13
N ALA A 96 -2.27 12.54 8.87
CA ALA A 96 -2.06 13.89 8.36
C ALA A 96 -0.61 14.14 7.96
N GLY A 97 0.35 13.65 8.76
CA GLY A 97 1.77 13.72 8.42
C GLY A 97 2.13 12.95 7.14
N VAL A 98 1.54 11.77 6.93
CA VAL A 98 1.74 11.00 5.69
C VAL A 98 1.11 11.72 4.50
N VAL A 99 -0.10 12.28 4.64
CA VAL A 99 -0.74 13.07 3.58
C VAL A 99 0.13 14.28 3.19
N GLU A 100 0.71 14.98 4.17
CA GLU A 100 1.57 16.13 3.93
C GLU A 100 2.82 15.73 3.13
N ILE A 101 3.58 14.73 3.59
CA ILE A 101 4.81 14.31 2.90
C ILE A 101 4.54 13.72 1.51
N SER A 102 3.43 12.99 1.33
CA SER A 102 3.01 12.50 0.01
C SER A 102 2.75 13.67 -0.95
N LYS A 103 2.09 14.74 -0.50
CA LYS A 103 1.85 15.94 -1.31
C LYS A 103 3.15 16.66 -1.66
N GLU A 104 4.08 16.79 -0.71
CA GLU A 104 5.40 17.41 -0.95
C GLU A 104 6.20 16.66 -2.02
N TYR A 105 6.11 15.33 -2.07
CA TYR A 105 6.77 14.50 -3.07
C TYR A 105 5.98 14.37 -4.39
N HIS A 106 4.77 14.95 -4.47
CA HIS A 106 3.83 14.75 -5.57
C HIS A 106 3.50 13.26 -5.82
N LYS A 107 3.36 12.51 -4.73
CA LYS A 107 3.08 11.07 -4.69
C LYS A 107 1.80 10.79 -3.93
N GLU A 108 1.40 9.52 -3.92
CA GLU A 108 0.14 9.10 -3.33
C GLU A 108 0.35 8.33 -2.02
N MET A 109 -0.73 8.23 -1.24
CA MET A 109 -0.82 7.33 -0.09
C MET A 109 -2.15 6.59 -0.10
N GLN A 110 -2.20 5.44 0.57
CA GLN A 110 -3.40 4.64 0.76
C GLN A 110 -3.60 4.25 2.23
N ILE A 111 -4.83 4.27 2.72
CA ILE A 111 -5.15 3.64 4.02
C ILE A 111 -5.38 2.14 3.78
N GLU A 112 -4.65 1.32 4.52
CA GLU A 112 -4.79 -0.13 4.52
C GLU A 112 -5.87 -0.52 5.55
N LEU A 113 -6.94 -1.18 5.08
CA LEU A 113 -8.12 -1.53 5.88
C LEU A 113 -8.03 -2.94 6.49
N THR A 114 -6.91 -3.28 7.12
CA THR A 114 -6.73 -4.52 7.88
C THR A 114 -7.13 -4.33 9.33
N GLY A 115 -8.03 -5.18 9.81
CA GLY A 115 -8.51 -5.17 11.18
C GLY A 115 -9.78 -4.34 11.33
N VAL A 116 -9.87 -3.55 12.40
CA VAL A 116 -11.09 -2.85 12.80
C VAL A 116 -11.05 -1.40 12.34
N TRP A 117 -12.06 -0.98 11.60
CA TRP A 117 -12.27 0.40 11.17
C TRP A 117 -13.77 0.71 11.04
N THR A 118 -14.10 1.99 10.90
CA THR A 118 -15.48 2.49 10.78
C THR A 118 -15.60 3.54 9.68
N PHE A 119 -16.81 3.71 9.14
CA PHE A 119 -17.08 4.80 8.19
C PHE A 119 -16.87 6.19 8.78
N GLU A 120 -17.00 6.35 10.10
CA GLU A 120 -16.66 7.62 10.78
C GLU A 120 -15.16 7.90 10.74
N GLN A 121 -14.30 6.89 10.86
CA GLN A 121 -12.86 7.05 10.61
C GLN A 121 -12.59 7.37 9.14
N ALA A 122 -13.27 6.69 8.21
CA ALA A 122 -13.12 6.97 6.77
C ALA A 122 -13.49 8.42 6.41
N LYS A 123 -14.55 8.99 7.00
CA LYS A 123 -14.90 10.41 6.86
C LYS A 123 -13.77 11.33 7.34
N LYS A 124 -13.12 11.00 8.47
CA LYS A 124 -11.99 11.78 8.99
C LYS A 124 -10.77 11.70 8.07
N TRP A 125 -10.45 10.52 7.54
CA TRP A 125 -9.36 10.36 6.57
C TRP A 125 -9.63 11.17 5.29
N LYS A 126 -10.86 11.10 4.76
CA LYS A 126 -11.28 11.89 3.60
C LYS A 126 -11.15 13.39 3.85
N ALA A 127 -11.52 13.86 5.05
CA ALA A 127 -11.37 15.27 5.45
C ALA A 127 -9.90 15.73 5.51
N LEU A 128 -8.96 14.82 5.80
CA LEU A 128 -7.51 15.09 5.74
C LEU A 128 -6.97 15.10 4.30
N GLY A 129 -7.73 14.63 3.32
CA GLY A 129 -7.33 14.54 1.92
C GLY A 129 -6.82 13.17 1.49
N VAL A 130 -7.18 12.10 2.21
CA VAL A 130 -7.00 10.73 1.75
C VAL A 130 -7.99 10.43 0.62
N GLU A 131 -7.48 9.96 -0.53
CA GLU A 131 -8.29 9.63 -1.71
C GLU A 131 -8.42 8.13 -1.99
N LYS A 132 -7.53 7.32 -1.40
CA LYS A 132 -7.40 5.90 -1.73
C LYS A 132 -7.32 5.04 -0.47
N VAL A 133 -7.93 3.86 -0.55
CA VAL A 133 -7.90 2.83 0.48
C VAL A 133 -7.64 1.48 -0.16
N VAL A 134 -7.06 0.55 0.59
CA VAL A 134 -6.94 -0.85 0.22
C VAL A 134 -7.89 -1.64 1.10
N TYR A 135 -8.97 -2.17 0.51
CA TYR A 135 -9.87 -3.06 1.22
C TYR A 135 -9.25 -4.46 1.28
N HIS A 136 -8.72 -4.81 2.44
CA HIS A 136 -7.97 -6.04 2.61
C HIS A 136 -8.78 -7.09 3.37
N ARG A 137 -8.77 -8.32 2.87
CA ARG A 137 -9.12 -9.47 3.69
C ARG A 137 -7.83 -10.01 4.26
N ALA A 138 -7.68 -9.93 5.59
CA ALA A 138 -6.51 -10.43 6.29
C ALA A 138 -6.13 -11.84 5.83
N ARG A 139 -4.84 -12.05 5.52
CA ARG A 139 -4.32 -13.30 4.96
C ARG A 139 -4.60 -14.49 5.87
N ASP A 140 -4.49 -14.30 7.19
CA ASP A 140 -4.77 -15.34 8.18
C ASP A 140 -6.25 -15.70 8.25
N VAL A 141 -7.13 -14.70 8.09
CA VAL A 141 -8.59 -14.91 8.02
C VAL A 141 -8.96 -15.66 6.74
N GLN A 142 -8.29 -15.35 5.63
CA GLN A 142 -8.44 -16.13 4.39
C GLN A 142 -7.93 -17.56 4.54
N ALA A 143 -6.78 -17.77 5.19
CA ALA A 143 -6.24 -19.11 5.44
C ALA A 143 -7.19 -19.95 6.33
N ALA A 144 -7.93 -19.31 7.23
CA ALA A 144 -9.00 -19.91 8.02
C ALA A 144 -10.30 -20.18 7.24
N GLY A 145 -10.33 -19.91 5.92
CA GLY A 145 -11.44 -20.27 5.03
C GLY A 145 -12.41 -19.14 4.69
N ALA A 146 -12.14 -17.90 5.12
CA ALA A 146 -13.00 -16.77 4.78
C ALA A 146 -13.05 -16.51 3.27
N LYS A 147 -14.26 -16.26 2.76
CA LYS A 147 -14.54 -15.94 1.35
C LYS A 147 -15.03 -14.51 1.23
N TRP A 148 -14.99 -13.96 0.02
CA TRP A 148 -15.62 -12.67 -0.27
C TRP A 148 -17.13 -12.88 -0.24
N THR A 149 -17.82 -11.99 0.46
CA THR A 149 -19.26 -12.05 0.65
C THR A 149 -19.96 -10.92 -0.10
N THR A 150 -21.28 -11.01 -0.23
CA THR A 150 -22.09 -9.90 -0.76
C THR A 150 -22.16 -8.72 0.22
N GLU A 151 -21.77 -8.90 1.48
CA GLU A 151 -21.67 -7.80 2.44
C GLU A 151 -20.43 -6.93 2.17
N ASP A 152 -19.32 -7.54 1.77
CA ASP A 152 -18.10 -6.83 1.37
C ASP A 152 -18.35 -5.89 0.18
N SER A 153 -19.21 -6.29 -0.77
CA SER A 153 -19.53 -5.49 -1.95
C SER A 153 -20.57 -4.38 -1.70
N LYS A 154 -21.41 -4.49 -0.65
CA LYS A 154 -22.33 -3.40 -0.26
C LYS A 154 -21.59 -2.15 0.18
N ASN A 155 -20.37 -2.31 0.69
CA ASN A 155 -19.52 -1.19 1.10
C ASN A 155 -18.89 -0.44 -0.08
N TRP A 156 -18.98 -0.96 -1.31
CA TRP A 156 -18.33 -0.37 -2.48
C TRP A 156 -19.22 0.64 -3.23
N THR A 157 -20.53 0.66 -2.94
CA THR A 157 -21.53 1.52 -3.60
C THR A 157 -22.08 2.64 -2.72
N ALA A 158 -21.47 2.88 -1.55
CA ALA A 158 -21.89 3.98 -0.69
C ALA A 158 -21.51 5.33 -1.34
N ASN A 159 -22.56 5.99 -1.85
CA ASN A 159 -22.60 7.27 -2.57
C ASN A 159 -21.67 8.37 -2.03
#